data_AF-A0A6V7U6P8-F1
#
_entry.id   AF-A0A6V7U6P8-F1
#
_cell.length_a   1.000
_cell.length_b   1.000
_cell.length_c   1.000
_cell.angle_alpha   90.00
_cell.angle_beta   90.00
_cell.angle_gamma   90.00
#
_symmetry.space_group_name_H-M   'P 1'
#
loop_
_entity.id
_entity.type
_entity.pdbx_description
1 polymer ?
#
loop_
_entity_poly.entity_id
_entity_poly.type
_entity_poly.pdbx_seq_one_letter_code
_entity_poly.pdbx_strand_id
1 'polypeptide(L)'
;MNSNRINNNNIRQQQQQQIIDGQQLIQSRSSIYSSDGFSCSSDSLPAPLLYQRNSSNIVEFEQNQQNIHLNQNNNSQVQTNLAWDTFRLLPPEPDKNNKANLYIIFLQILKLLTFFVLFIITLSSSIISKLILLVMAAGLGQSGKNISICPDKIPESTENRVIISPKNAAKWAWALLLSLCLPELFCFARSLHRSMFRKVRGLAFAHFLIMFTVESAHAFGLGALTFRIMPNISAITILQLANSLCLIPSILLLFSRPINRWLPLFLLIDTSAIIAQLSAFIWKKYFPIDNFIFLCTFLISITWWQNFMHPKSFFPLTRFFAYYATKIRECRSKAYLIISPWKCLIFTFCMFQFVPSNNVSINYLLQKDPFGEHLITINAYNLNQTQLNLFQKRMEELQRINEGYSKYQQQILTPKIKLNRKIVEEINGLINGTKNNIKNKK
;
A
#
# COMPACT_ATOMS: atom_id res chain seq x y z
N MET A 1 58.01 -35.55 -16.61
CA MET A 1 56.60 -35.99 -16.43
C MET A 1 55.86 -35.35 -15.24
N ASN A 2 56.53 -34.79 -14.22
CA ASN A 2 55.83 -34.20 -13.06
C ASN A 2 55.37 -32.73 -13.20
N SER A 3 55.86 -31.96 -14.18
CA SER A 3 55.47 -30.55 -14.36
C SER A 3 54.07 -30.39 -14.98
N ASN A 4 53.69 -31.26 -15.93
CA ASN A 4 52.36 -31.21 -16.57
C ASN A 4 51.20 -31.65 -15.66
N ARG A 5 51.48 -32.39 -14.58
CA ARG A 5 50.46 -32.88 -13.63
C ARG A 5 50.05 -31.80 -12.62
N ILE A 6 50.96 -30.90 -12.27
CA ILE A 6 50.70 -29.78 -11.34
C ILE A 6 49.87 -28.69 -12.03
N ASN A 7 50.14 -28.41 -13.31
CA ASN A 7 49.38 -27.41 -14.08
C ASN A 7 47.91 -27.82 -14.29
N ASN A 8 47.64 -29.11 -14.55
CA ASN A 8 46.27 -29.61 -14.71
C ASN A 8 45.45 -29.60 -13.41
N ASN A 9 46.09 -29.72 -12.25
CA ASN A 9 45.41 -29.62 -10.96
C ASN A 9 45.07 -28.16 -10.59
N ASN A 10 45.94 -27.20 -10.93
CA ASN A 10 45.64 -25.77 -10.75
C ASN A 10 44.50 -25.29 -11.66
N ILE A 11 44.43 -25.79 -12.91
CA ILE A 11 43.34 -25.47 -13.84
C ILE A 11 42.01 -26.06 -13.35
N ARG A 12 42.01 -27.27 -12.77
CA ARG A 12 40.79 -27.87 -12.18
C ARG A 12 40.33 -27.15 -10.91
N GLN A 13 41.25 -26.68 -10.07
CA GLN A 13 40.90 -25.87 -8.89
C GLN A 13 40.36 -24.49 -9.28
N GLN A 14 40.93 -23.84 -10.29
CA GLN A 14 40.40 -22.57 -10.82
C GLN A 14 39.02 -22.74 -11.48
N GLN A 15 38.78 -23.86 -12.18
CA GLN A 15 37.46 -24.18 -12.73
C GLN A 15 36.43 -24.48 -11.62
N GLN A 16 36.81 -25.16 -10.54
CA GLN A 16 35.92 -25.39 -9.40
C GLN A 16 35.61 -24.09 -8.63
N GLN A 17 36.58 -23.20 -8.46
CA GLN A 17 36.38 -21.90 -7.82
C GLN A 17 35.43 -21.00 -8.66
N GLN A 18 35.59 -20.98 -9.99
CA GLN A 18 34.69 -20.27 -10.90
C GLN A 18 33.26 -20.84 -10.90
N ILE A 19 33.10 -22.16 -10.67
CA ILE A 19 31.78 -22.78 -10.52
C ILE A 19 31.13 -22.38 -9.19
N ILE A 20 31.90 -22.27 -8.10
CA ILE A 20 31.42 -21.84 -6.78
C ILE A 20 31.03 -20.35 -6.82
N ASP A 21 31.84 -19.50 -7.44
CA ASP A 21 31.54 -18.07 -7.60
C ASP A 21 30.34 -17.85 -8.55
N GLY A 22 30.23 -18.66 -9.60
CA GLY A 22 29.06 -18.71 -10.48
C GLY A 22 27.78 -19.16 -9.75
N GLN A 23 27.87 -20.11 -8.82
CA GLN A 23 26.73 -20.52 -7.98
C GLN A 23 26.35 -19.46 -6.94
N GLN A 24 27.31 -18.75 -6.35
CA GLN A 24 27.04 -17.63 -5.43
C GLN A 24 26.40 -16.41 -6.15
N LEU A 25 26.79 -16.15 -7.40
CA LEU A 25 26.16 -15.14 -8.27
C LEU A 25 24.71 -15.50 -8.67
N ILE A 26 24.42 -16.79 -8.83
CA ILE A 26 23.04 -17.28 -9.10
C ILE A 26 22.18 -17.21 -7.83
N GLN A 27 22.77 -17.45 -6.65
CA GLN A 27 22.05 -17.41 -5.37
C GLN A 27 21.72 -15.98 -4.93
N SER A 28 22.61 -15.01 -5.17
CA SER A 28 22.39 -13.58 -4.87
C SER A 28 21.37 -12.90 -5.78
N ARG A 29 21.11 -13.44 -6.99
CA ARG A 29 20.01 -12.97 -7.87
C ARG A 29 18.62 -13.47 -7.47
N SER A 30 18.51 -14.38 -6.51
CA SER A 30 17.23 -14.99 -6.12
C SER A 30 16.49 -14.30 -4.96
N SER A 31 17.05 -13.24 -4.36
CA SER A 31 16.53 -12.62 -3.14
C SER A 31 15.73 -11.32 -3.32
N ILE A 32 15.42 -10.90 -4.56
CA ILE A 32 14.57 -9.71 -4.79
C ILE A 32 13.13 -10.16 -5.05
N TYR A 33 12.44 -10.59 -4.01
CA TYR A 33 10.97 -10.65 -4.01
C TYR A 33 10.43 -9.31 -3.50
N SER A 34 10.03 -8.45 -4.43
CA SER A 34 9.27 -7.25 -4.12
C SER A 34 7.87 -7.65 -3.62
N SER A 35 7.43 -7.07 -2.50
CA SER A 35 6.09 -7.23 -1.91
C SER A 35 4.98 -6.62 -2.77
N ASP A 36 5.32 -5.95 -3.86
CA ASP A 36 4.37 -5.49 -4.86
C ASP A 36 4.35 -6.49 -6.00
N GLY A 37 3.26 -7.27 -6.10
CA GLY A 37 3.03 -8.29 -7.14
C GLY A 37 2.93 -7.76 -8.59
N PHE A 38 3.62 -6.65 -8.91
CA PHE A 38 3.61 -5.98 -10.21
C PHE A 38 4.99 -5.57 -10.76
N SER A 39 6.10 -5.86 -10.09
CA SER A 39 7.42 -5.71 -10.71
C SER A 39 7.81 -6.99 -11.47
N CYS A 40 7.55 -7.01 -12.77
CA CYS A 40 8.26 -7.88 -13.70
C CYS A 40 9.06 -6.99 -14.64
N SER A 41 10.32 -6.75 -14.29
CA SER A 41 11.33 -6.38 -15.28
C SER A 41 11.48 -7.54 -16.25
N SER A 42 11.35 -7.23 -17.54
CA SER A 42 11.45 -8.14 -18.65
C SER A 42 12.88 -8.58 -18.88
N ASP A 43 13.21 -9.81 -18.50
CA ASP A 43 14.14 -10.64 -19.25
C ASP A 43 13.35 -11.87 -19.70
N SER A 44 13.22 -12.02 -21.01
CA SER A 44 12.57 -13.16 -21.65
C SER A 44 13.33 -14.45 -21.31
N LEU A 45 12.76 -15.26 -20.42
CA LEU A 45 13.18 -16.66 -20.27
C LEU A 45 12.68 -17.45 -21.49
N PRO A 46 13.57 -18.15 -22.23
CA PRO A 46 13.13 -19.08 -23.26
C PRO A 46 12.46 -20.30 -22.61
N ALA A 47 11.38 -20.78 -23.21
CA ALA A 47 10.69 -22.00 -22.79
C ALA A 47 11.66 -23.20 -22.82
N PRO A 48 11.58 -24.15 -21.85
CA PRO A 48 12.41 -25.34 -21.92
C PRO A 48 11.87 -26.27 -23.01
N LEU A 49 12.71 -26.57 -24.00
CA LEU A 49 12.49 -27.68 -24.92
C LEU A 49 12.53 -28.99 -24.14
N LEU A 50 11.52 -29.84 -24.36
CA LEU A 50 11.47 -31.21 -23.87
C LEU A 50 12.64 -31.99 -24.50
N TYR A 51 13.72 -32.18 -23.75
CA TYR A 51 14.81 -33.07 -24.16
C TYR A 51 14.45 -34.50 -23.78
N GLN A 52 13.96 -35.25 -24.76
CA GLN A 52 13.75 -36.70 -24.66
C GLN A 52 15.12 -37.38 -24.76
N ARG A 53 15.54 -38.01 -23.66
CA ARG A 53 16.82 -38.69 -23.52
C ARG A 53 16.77 -40.03 -24.26
N ASN A 54 17.48 -40.16 -25.39
CA ASN A 54 17.87 -41.46 -25.95
C ASN A 54 19.38 -41.52 -26.13
N SER A 55 19.96 -42.58 -25.56
CA SER A 55 21.37 -42.86 -25.44
C SER A 55 21.83 -43.71 -26.63
N SER A 56 22.34 -43.09 -27.69
CA SER A 56 23.18 -43.73 -28.72
C SER A 56 23.76 -42.62 -29.60
N ASN A 57 25.04 -42.69 -29.94
CA ASN A 57 25.84 -41.76 -30.78
C ASN A 57 26.72 -40.78 -29.99
N ILE A 58 27.75 -41.33 -29.34
CA ILE A 58 28.89 -40.58 -28.76
C ILE A 58 30.13 -40.62 -29.68
N VAL A 59 30.07 -41.29 -30.84
CA VAL A 59 31.27 -41.50 -31.70
C VAL A 59 31.35 -40.59 -32.94
N GLU A 60 30.34 -39.75 -33.21
CA GLU A 60 30.35 -38.84 -34.39
C GLU A 60 30.67 -37.37 -34.07
N PHE A 61 30.96 -37.03 -32.81
CA PHE A 61 31.11 -35.63 -32.39
C PHE A 61 32.55 -35.09 -32.40
N GLU A 62 33.56 -35.94 -32.56
CA GLU A 62 34.97 -35.50 -32.50
C GLU A 62 35.56 -35.05 -33.86
N GLN A 63 35.00 -35.46 -35.00
CA GLN A 63 35.49 -35.01 -36.32
C GLN A 63 34.91 -33.67 -36.79
N ASN A 64 33.80 -33.20 -36.20
CA ASN A 64 33.21 -31.90 -36.56
C ASN A 64 33.78 -30.70 -35.79
N GLN A 65 34.61 -30.89 -34.77
CA GLN A 65 35.23 -29.78 -34.03
C GLN A 65 36.52 -29.25 -34.67
N GLN A 66 37.25 -30.05 -35.45
CA GLN A 66 38.48 -29.59 -36.12
C GLN A 66 38.20 -28.71 -37.37
N ASN A 67 37.07 -28.92 -38.06
CA ASN A 67 36.68 -28.09 -39.21
C ASN A 67 36.08 -26.72 -38.84
N ILE A 68 35.72 -26.52 -37.57
CA ILE A 68 35.18 -25.22 -37.09
C ILE A 68 36.32 -24.25 -36.71
N HIS A 69 37.49 -24.77 -36.31
CA HIS A 69 38.62 -23.93 -35.89
C HIS A 69 39.43 -23.30 -37.04
N LEU A 70 39.32 -23.79 -38.27
CA LEU A 70 40.03 -23.22 -39.43
C LEU A 70 39.19 -22.21 -40.25
N ASN A 71 37.89 -22.09 -39.99
CA ASN A 71 37.00 -21.17 -40.71
C ASN A 71 36.60 -19.91 -39.91
N GLN A 72 37.14 -19.72 -38.70
CA GLN A 72 36.87 -18.52 -37.89
C GLN A 72 37.81 -17.33 -38.18
N ASN A 73 38.87 -17.51 -38.96
CA ASN A 73 39.83 -16.43 -39.24
C ASN A 73 39.51 -15.56 -40.47
N ASN A 74 38.46 -15.85 -41.24
CA ASN A 74 38.14 -15.08 -42.47
C ASN A 74 36.81 -14.32 -42.44
N ASN A 75 36.07 -14.31 -41.33
CA ASN A 75 34.77 -13.62 -41.24
C ASN A 75 34.75 -12.39 -40.31
N SER A 76 35.91 -11.91 -39.87
CA SER A 76 36.05 -10.73 -39.02
C SER A 76 36.30 -9.42 -39.78
N GLN A 77 35.91 -9.35 -41.06
CA GLN A 77 35.82 -8.10 -41.81
C GLN A 77 34.59 -8.12 -42.72
N VAL A 78 33.42 -7.89 -42.14
CA VAL A 78 32.35 -6.98 -42.60
C VAL A 78 31.21 -7.19 -41.59
N GLN A 79 31.33 -6.57 -40.42
CA GLN A 79 30.14 -6.18 -39.68
C GLN A 79 30.22 -4.67 -39.55
N THR A 80 29.53 -4.04 -40.48
CA THR A 80 29.35 -2.60 -40.57
C THR A 80 28.97 -2.05 -39.19
N ASN A 81 29.86 -1.21 -38.67
CA ASN A 81 29.58 -0.24 -37.63
C ASN A 81 28.25 0.47 -37.92
N LEU A 82 27.19 0.08 -37.20
CA LEU A 82 26.03 0.94 -36.99
C LEU A 82 26.18 1.50 -35.57
N ALA A 83 27.03 2.51 -35.44
CA ALA A 83 27.38 3.19 -34.19
C ALA A 83 26.18 3.86 -33.48
N TRP A 84 24.99 3.83 -34.08
CA TRP A 84 23.79 4.48 -33.56
C TRP A 84 22.91 3.55 -32.71
N ASP A 85 23.16 2.23 -32.68
CA ASP A 85 22.44 1.29 -31.78
C ASP A 85 23.31 0.92 -30.56
N THR A 86 23.88 1.95 -29.93
CA THR A 86 24.77 1.84 -28.76
C THR A 86 24.01 2.10 -27.45
N PHE A 87 22.76 1.67 -27.35
CA PHE A 87 22.06 1.60 -26.05
C PHE A 87 22.42 0.35 -25.25
N ARG A 88 23.47 -0.38 -25.63
CA ARG A 88 24.12 -1.33 -24.75
C ARG A 88 25.16 -0.59 -23.93
N LEU A 89 24.83 -0.33 -22.67
CA LEU A 89 25.82 0.04 -21.65
C LEU A 89 26.81 -1.12 -21.52
N LEU A 90 27.90 -1.08 -22.29
CA LEU A 90 29.04 -1.97 -22.08
C LEU A 90 29.66 -1.60 -20.71
N PRO A 91 29.99 -2.59 -19.87
CA PRO A 91 30.65 -2.30 -18.60
C PRO A 91 31.98 -1.58 -18.89
N PRO A 92 32.32 -0.51 -18.15
CA PRO A 92 33.57 0.21 -18.33
C PRO A 92 34.76 -0.72 -18.10
N GLU A 93 35.84 -0.51 -18.85
CA GLU A 93 37.07 -1.30 -18.72
C GLU A 93 37.61 -1.21 -17.28
N PRO A 94 38.14 -2.31 -16.71
CA PRO A 94 38.64 -2.30 -15.34
C PRO A 94 39.88 -1.41 -15.23
N ASP A 95 39.74 -0.28 -14.52
CA ASP A 95 40.85 0.63 -14.21
C ASP A 95 41.98 -0.09 -13.46
N LYS A 96 43.21 -0.03 -13.98
CA LYS A 96 44.41 -0.65 -13.37
C LYS A 96 44.87 0.00 -12.05
N ASN A 97 44.21 1.08 -11.61
CA ASN A 97 44.62 1.87 -10.45
C ASN A 97 43.84 1.50 -9.18
N ASN A 98 44.51 1.44 -8.04
CA ASN A 98 43.96 1.16 -6.70
C ASN A 98 42.79 2.08 -6.27
N LYS A 99 42.51 3.16 -7.01
CA LYS A 99 41.36 4.05 -6.85
C LYS A 99 40.03 3.39 -7.21
N ALA A 100 40.04 2.36 -8.06
CA ALA A 100 38.85 1.60 -8.43
C ALA A 100 38.20 0.92 -7.21
N ASN A 101 39.01 0.38 -6.29
CA ASN A 101 38.51 -0.29 -5.09
C ASN A 101 37.81 0.67 -4.12
N LEU A 102 38.35 1.88 -3.93
CA LEU A 102 37.76 2.89 -3.05
C LEU A 102 36.41 3.39 -3.59
N TYR A 103 36.33 3.60 -4.90
CA TYR A 103 35.09 3.96 -5.58
C TYR A 103 34.01 2.87 -5.48
N ILE A 104 34.38 1.59 -5.66
CA ILE A 104 33.44 0.46 -5.52
C ILE A 104 32.94 0.35 -4.07
N ILE A 105 33.81 0.51 -3.07
CA ILE A 105 33.43 0.51 -1.64
C ILE A 105 32.48 1.67 -1.34
N PHE A 106 32.77 2.88 -1.83
CA PHE A 106 31.89 4.03 -1.68
C PHE A 106 30.51 3.79 -2.30
N LEU A 107 30.44 3.22 -3.51
CA LEU A 107 29.19 2.84 -4.16
C LEU A 107 28.41 1.78 -3.36
N GLN A 108 29.10 0.81 -2.74
CA GLN A 108 28.46 -0.19 -1.89
C GLN A 108 27.86 0.44 -0.62
N ILE A 109 28.60 1.34 0.03
CA ILE A 109 28.11 2.10 1.19
C ILE A 109 26.91 2.97 0.80
N LEU A 110 26.97 3.66 -0.34
CA LEU A 110 25.86 4.48 -0.83
C LEU A 110 24.62 3.64 -1.12
N LYS A 111 24.77 2.46 -1.72
CA LYS A 111 23.67 1.50 -1.92
C LYS A 111 23.08 1.04 -0.60
N LEU A 112 23.93 0.66 0.37
CA LEU A 112 23.49 0.24 1.70
C LEU A 112 22.74 1.36 2.42
N LEU A 113 23.26 2.59 2.37
CA LEU A 113 22.60 3.78 2.94
C LEU A 113 21.26 4.03 2.26
N THR A 114 21.18 3.91 0.94
CA THR A 114 19.93 4.07 0.18
C THR A 114 18.90 3.01 0.61
N PHE A 115 19.30 1.75 0.74
CA PHE A 115 18.42 0.70 1.25
C PHE A 115 17.96 0.96 2.68
N PHE A 116 18.85 1.46 3.55
CA PHE A 116 18.51 1.83 4.92
C PHE A 116 17.50 2.99 4.97
N VAL A 117 17.71 4.05 4.19
CA VAL A 117 16.78 5.19 4.12
C VAL A 117 15.43 4.74 3.58
N LEU A 118 15.40 3.95 2.50
CA LEU A 118 14.17 3.38 1.95
C LEU A 118 13.45 2.50 2.98
N PHE A 119 14.21 1.72 3.77
CA PHE A 119 13.65 0.91 4.85
C PHE A 119 12.98 1.77 5.93
N ILE A 120 13.63 2.84 6.40
CA ILE A 120 13.04 3.73 7.43
C ILE A 120 11.81 4.46 6.92
N ILE A 121 11.83 4.96 5.67
CA ILE A 121 10.69 5.65 5.05
C ILE A 121 9.51 4.70 4.90
N THR A 122 9.74 3.49 4.38
CA THR A 122 8.68 2.50 4.18
C THR A 122 8.11 1.99 5.51
N LEU A 123 8.97 1.74 6.51
CA LEU A 123 8.55 1.34 7.85
C LEU A 123 7.70 2.42 8.53
N SER A 124 8.18 3.67 8.53
CA SER A 124 7.46 4.80 9.12
C SER A 124 6.12 5.03 8.44
N SER A 125 6.08 5.01 7.10
CA SER A 125 4.83 5.17 6.34
C SER A 125 3.82 4.06 6.65
N SER A 126 4.28 2.81 6.78
CA SER A 126 3.44 1.66 7.15
C SER A 126 2.85 1.81 8.55
N ILE A 127 3.65 2.24 9.53
CA ILE A 127 3.20 2.48 10.92
C ILE A 127 2.16 3.61 10.95
N ILE A 128 2.46 4.75 10.32
CA ILE A 128 1.59 5.91 10.28
C ILE A 128 0.26 5.55 9.60
N SER A 129 0.30 4.85 8.46
CA SER A 129 -0.91 4.41 7.74
C SER A 129 -1.81 3.53 8.61
N LYS A 130 -1.24 2.55 9.32
CA LYS A 130 -2.00 1.69 10.24
C LYS A 130 -2.58 2.46 11.42
N LEU A 131 -1.82 3.41 11.98
CA LEU A 131 -2.27 4.23 13.10
C LEU A 131 -3.43 5.13 12.68
N ILE A 132 -3.34 5.79 11.52
CA ILE A 132 -4.41 6.62 10.98
C ILE A 132 -5.67 5.77 10.72
N LEU A 133 -5.51 4.56 10.18
CA LEU A 133 -6.63 3.62 9.99
C LEU A 133 -7.31 3.27 11.31
N LEU A 134 -6.53 2.96 12.35
CA LEU A 134 -7.06 2.69 13.69
C LEU A 134 -7.77 3.91 14.28
N VAL A 135 -7.23 5.11 14.11
CA VAL A 135 -7.87 6.36 14.57
C VAL A 135 -9.20 6.59 13.87
N MET A 136 -9.26 6.41 12.55
CA MET A 136 -10.51 6.54 11.78
C MET A 136 -11.55 5.50 12.23
N ALA A 137 -11.15 4.25 12.46
CA ALA A 137 -12.04 3.20 12.93
C ALA A 137 -12.52 3.44 14.38
N ALA A 138 -11.65 3.91 15.26
CA ALA A 138 -12.02 4.29 16.63
C ALA A 138 -13.00 5.48 16.63
N GLY A 139 -12.79 6.47 15.78
CA GLY A 139 -13.70 7.61 15.61
C GLY A 139 -15.11 7.19 15.17
N LEU A 140 -15.21 6.16 14.31
CA LEU A 140 -16.48 5.54 13.95
C LEU A 140 -17.12 4.80 15.14
N GLY A 141 -16.31 4.08 15.92
CA GLY A 141 -16.74 3.26 17.07
C GLY A 141 -17.22 4.02 18.30
N GLN A 142 -16.85 5.30 18.37
CA GLN A 142 -17.21 6.24 19.43
C GLN A 142 -18.57 6.91 19.22
N SER A 143 -19.22 6.67 18.07
CA SER A 143 -20.55 7.20 17.75
C SER A 143 -21.60 6.85 18.81
N GLY A 144 -22.31 7.87 19.31
CA GLY A 144 -23.40 7.69 20.28
C GLY A 144 -22.97 7.24 21.67
N LYS A 145 -21.66 7.19 21.97
CA LYS A 145 -21.13 6.83 23.29
C LYS A 145 -20.77 8.09 24.08
N ASN A 146 -20.97 8.01 25.39
CA ASN A 146 -20.55 9.06 26.33
C ASN A 146 -19.08 8.85 26.66
N ILE A 147 -18.24 9.81 26.25
CA ILE A 147 -16.79 9.75 26.50
C ILE A 147 -16.44 10.79 27.54
N SER A 148 -15.73 10.38 28.60
CA SER A 148 -15.19 11.30 29.60
C SER A 148 -14.08 12.15 28.99
N ILE A 149 -14.16 13.46 29.16
CA ILE A 149 -13.12 14.41 28.74
C ILE A 149 -12.45 15.01 29.98
N CYS A 150 -11.20 15.42 29.82
CA CYS A 150 -10.48 16.16 30.84
C CYS A 150 -11.26 17.41 31.31
N PRO A 151 -11.13 17.78 32.60
CA PRO A 151 -11.87 18.89 33.19
C PRO A 151 -11.52 20.29 32.62
N ASP A 152 -10.58 20.42 31.69
CA ASP A 152 -10.11 21.72 31.17
C ASP A 152 -11.19 22.57 30.49
N LYS A 153 -12.22 21.95 29.90
CA LYS A 153 -13.29 22.69 29.19
C LYS A 153 -14.32 23.27 30.15
N ILE A 154 -14.74 22.48 31.13
CA ILE A 154 -15.68 22.87 32.19
C ILE A 154 -14.99 22.51 33.53
N PRO A 155 -14.05 23.35 34.01
CA PRO A 155 -13.30 23.13 35.25
C PRO A 155 -14.19 23.13 36.49
N GLU A 156 -15.41 23.65 36.38
CA GLU A 156 -16.40 23.66 37.46
C GLU A 156 -16.99 22.27 37.71
N SER A 157 -16.83 21.32 36.78
CA SER A 157 -17.30 19.94 36.92
C SER A 157 -16.14 18.96 37.08
N THR A 158 -16.32 17.99 37.98
CA THR A 158 -15.40 16.87 38.17
C THR A 158 -15.55 15.80 37.09
N GLU A 159 -16.73 15.72 36.46
CA GLU A 159 -17.03 14.76 35.39
C GLU A 159 -17.65 15.45 34.17
N ASN A 160 -16.82 15.69 33.17
CA ASN A 160 -17.27 16.15 31.85
C ASN A 160 -17.41 14.97 30.90
N ARG A 161 -18.58 14.81 30.29
CA ARG A 161 -18.79 13.82 29.24
C ARG A 161 -19.24 14.49 27.95
N VAL A 162 -18.75 13.98 26.84
CA VAL A 162 -19.17 14.41 25.51
C VAL A 162 -19.97 13.32 24.86
N ILE A 163 -21.10 13.72 24.29
CA ILE A 163 -21.93 12.87 23.45
C ILE A 163 -21.54 13.18 22.01
N ILE A 164 -20.85 12.23 21.37
CA ILE A 164 -20.55 12.36 19.95
C ILE A 164 -21.82 12.03 19.17
N SER A 165 -22.41 13.07 18.56
CA SER A 165 -23.58 12.92 17.70
C SER A 165 -23.28 11.92 16.57
N PRO A 166 -24.21 11.02 16.23
CA PRO A 166 -24.02 10.06 15.13
C PRO A 166 -23.82 10.75 13.78
N LYS A 167 -24.24 12.02 13.64
CA LYS A 167 -23.92 12.88 12.49
C LYS A 167 -22.41 12.99 12.25
N ASN A 168 -21.63 13.08 13.33
CA ASN A 168 -20.18 13.25 13.28
C ASN A 168 -19.45 11.96 12.94
N ALA A 169 -20.12 10.81 13.00
CA ALA A 169 -19.55 9.51 12.67
C ALA A 169 -19.52 9.24 11.16
N ALA A 170 -20.42 9.88 10.41
CA ALA A 170 -20.51 9.72 8.95
C ALA A 170 -19.19 10.08 8.25
N LYS A 171 -18.51 11.15 8.68
CA LYS A 171 -17.20 11.56 8.13
C LYS A 171 -16.14 10.46 8.25
N TRP A 172 -16.12 9.75 9.37
CA TRP A 172 -15.16 8.67 9.62
C TRP A 172 -15.48 7.44 8.77
N ALA A 173 -16.76 7.12 8.59
CA ALA A 173 -17.17 6.04 7.70
C ALA A 173 -16.77 6.32 6.23
N TRP A 174 -17.00 7.55 5.75
CA TRP A 174 -16.56 7.98 4.42
C TRP A 174 -15.03 8.03 4.29
N ALA A 175 -14.31 8.51 5.31
CA ALA A 175 -12.84 8.50 5.31
C ALA A 175 -12.26 7.08 5.24
N LEU A 176 -12.84 6.11 5.97
CA LEU A 176 -12.48 4.70 5.88
C LEU A 176 -12.76 4.11 4.49
N LEU A 177 -13.93 4.43 3.91
CA LEU A 177 -14.27 3.98 2.57
C LEU A 177 -13.26 4.51 1.54
N LEU A 178 -12.93 5.79 1.60
CA LEU A 178 -11.94 6.41 0.72
C LEU A 178 -10.56 5.79 0.91
N SER A 179 -10.14 5.53 2.15
CA SER A 179 -8.86 4.89 2.46
C SER A 179 -8.75 3.48 1.85
N LEU A 180 -9.85 2.70 1.85
CA LEU A 180 -9.90 1.37 1.23
C LEU A 180 -10.01 1.42 -0.29
N CYS A 181 -10.75 2.38 -0.85
CA CYS A 181 -10.98 2.48 -2.29
C CYS A 181 -9.78 3.09 -3.03
N LEU A 182 -9.03 4.02 -2.44
CA LEU A 182 -7.99 4.77 -3.14
C LEU A 182 -6.86 3.86 -3.71
N PRO A 183 -6.32 2.86 -2.99
CA PRO A 183 -5.35 1.92 -3.55
C PRO A 183 -5.92 1.12 -4.73
N GLU A 184 -7.20 0.75 -4.67
CA GLU A 184 -7.88 0.06 -5.76
C GLU A 184 -8.04 0.98 -6.97
N LEU A 185 -8.50 2.23 -6.79
CA LEU A 185 -8.58 3.20 -7.89
C LEU A 185 -7.24 3.43 -8.59
N PHE A 186 -6.13 3.48 -7.85
CA PHE A 186 -4.79 3.53 -8.45
C PHE A 186 -4.43 2.23 -9.19
N CYS A 187 -4.81 1.07 -8.66
CA CYS A 187 -4.65 -0.22 -9.35
C CYS A 187 -5.46 -0.27 -10.65
N PHE A 188 -6.70 0.22 -10.63
CA PHE A 188 -7.56 0.37 -11.79
C PHE A 188 -6.93 1.28 -12.83
N ALA A 189 -6.50 2.49 -12.47
CA ALA A 189 -5.87 3.44 -13.39
C ALA A 189 -4.62 2.85 -14.06
N ARG A 190 -3.77 2.15 -13.29
CA ARG A 190 -2.58 1.46 -13.82
C ARG A 190 -2.95 0.31 -14.76
N SER A 191 -3.97 -0.45 -14.40
CA SER A 191 -4.46 -1.58 -15.20
C SER A 191 -5.09 -1.10 -16.51
N LEU A 192 -5.82 0.02 -16.46
CA LEU A 192 -6.40 0.72 -17.61
C LEU A 192 -5.32 1.22 -18.55
N HIS A 193 -4.34 1.96 -18.03
CA HIS A 193 -3.19 2.42 -18.81
C HIS A 193 -2.51 1.23 -19.52
N ARG A 194 -2.17 0.17 -18.78
CA ARG A 194 -1.51 -1.00 -19.36
C ARG A 194 -2.38 -1.71 -20.40
N SER A 195 -3.69 -1.80 -20.20
CA SER A 195 -4.59 -2.47 -21.14
C SER A 195 -4.82 -1.67 -22.42
N MET A 196 -4.78 -0.33 -22.35
CA MET A 196 -4.92 0.55 -23.51
C MET A 196 -3.67 0.55 -24.38
N PHE A 197 -2.48 0.60 -23.77
CA PHE A 197 -1.22 0.77 -24.51
C PHE A 197 -0.48 -0.54 -24.82
N ARG A 198 -0.89 -1.67 -24.24
CA ARG A 198 -0.21 -2.96 -24.44
C ARG A 198 -1.18 -4.08 -24.78
N LYS A 199 -0.85 -4.86 -25.80
CA LYS A 199 -1.55 -6.10 -26.14
C LYS A 199 -1.25 -7.17 -25.07
N VAL A 200 -2.17 -7.34 -24.12
CA VAL A 200 -2.10 -8.39 -23.09
C VAL A 200 -2.85 -9.64 -23.55
N ARG A 201 -2.36 -10.83 -23.16
CA ARG A 201 -3.00 -12.12 -23.45
C ARG A 201 -4.48 -12.13 -23.02
N GLY A 202 -5.32 -12.83 -23.78
CA GLY A 202 -6.74 -13.01 -23.45
C GLY A 202 -6.93 -13.78 -22.14
N LEU A 203 -7.94 -13.39 -21.37
CA LEU A 203 -8.25 -13.99 -20.09
C LEU A 203 -9.22 -15.15 -20.29
N ALA A 204 -8.79 -16.37 -19.97
CA ALA A 204 -9.69 -17.52 -19.96
C ALA A 204 -10.71 -17.37 -18.80
N PHE A 205 -11.98 -17.63 -19.08
CA PHE A 205 -13.09 -17.37 -18.16
C PHE A 205 -12.92 -18.05 -16.79
N ALA A 206 -12.43 -19.30 -16.75
CA ALA A 206 -12.18 -20.01 -15.50
C ALA A 206 -11.12 -19.33 -14.61
N HIS A 207 -10.08 -18.76 -15.21
CA HIS A 207 -9.02 -18.06 -14.47
C HIS A 207 -9.54 -16.74 -13.90
N PHE A 208 -10.40 -16.06 -14.66
CA PHE A 208 -11.12 -14.88 -14.17
C PHE A 208 -12.00 -15.22 -12.98
N LEU A 209 -12.82 -16.27 -13.07
CA LEU A 209 -13.75 -16.65 -12.02
C LEU A 209 -13.05 -16.91 -10.68
N ILE A 210 -11.93 -17.65 -10.71
CA ILE A 210 -11.15 -17.94 -9.49
C ILE A 210 -10.51 -16.67 -8.91
N MET A 211 -9.98 -15.78 -9.76
CA MET A 211 -9.43 -14.50 -9.29
C MET A 211 -10.54 -13.63 -8.70
N PHE A 212 -11.69 -13.57 -9.36
CA PHE A 212 -12.84 -12.79 -8.94
C PHE A 212 -13.38 -13.25 -7.58
N THR A 213 -13.53 -14.56 -7.36
CA THR A 213 -14.01 -15.09 -6.07
C THR A 213 -13.02 -14.83 -4.94
N VAL A 214 -11.72 -15.06 -5.16
CA VAL A 214 -10.67 -14.82 -4.15
C VAL A 214 -10.59 -13.34 -3.79
N GLU A 215 -10.57 -12.44 -4.79
CA GLU A 215 -10.50 -11.00 -4.56
C GLU A 215 -11.78 -10.45 -3.93
N SER A 216 -12.95 -11.02 -4.26
CA SER A 216 -14.23 -10.67 -3.63
C SER A 216 -14.26 -11.09 -2.16
N ALA A 217 -13.84 -12.32 -1.87
CA ALA A 217 -13.73 -12.84 -0.50
C ALA A 217 -12.82 -11.96 0.36
N HIS A 218 -11.67 -11.55 -0.19
CA HIS A 218 -10.76 -10.65 0.49
C HIS A 218 -11.31 -9.24 0.69
N ALA A 219 -11.92 -8.65 -0.33
CA ALA A 219 -12.54 -7.33 -0.20
C ALA A 219 -13.65 -7.35 0.87
N PHE A 220 -14.46 -8.41 0.89
CA PHE A 220 -15.48 -8.60 1.92
C PHE A 220 -14.86 -8.77 3.32
N GLY A 221 -13.84 -9.64 3.46
CA GLY A 221 -13.14 -9.85 4.73
C GLY A 221 -12.51 -8.56 5.27
N LEU A 222 -11.86 -7.78 4.41
CA LEU A 222 -11.26 -6.49 4.77
C LEU A 222 -12.32 -5.43 5.10
N GLY A 223 -13.38 -5.32 4.30
CA GLY A 223 -14.49 -4.39 4.56
C GLY A 223 -15.23 -4.72 5.86
N ALA A 224 -15.48 -6.00 6.14
CA ALA A 224 -16.06 -6.45 7.40
C ALA A 224 -15.12 -6.18 8.59
N LEU A 225 -13.82 -6.42 8.43
CA LEU A 225 -12.82 -6.08 9.45
C LEU A 225 -12.85 -4.58 9.78
N THR A 226 -12.88 -3.71 8.77
CA THR A 226 -12.81 -2.27 8.96
C THR A 226 -14.11 -1.65 9.47
N PHE A 227 -15.28 -2.04 8.95
CA PHE A 227 -16.55 -1.39 9.30
C PHE A 227 -17.31 -2.05 10.45
N ARG A 228 -17.13 -3.37 10.67
CA ARG A 228 -17.83 -4.09 11.76
C ARG A 228 -16.93 -4.34 12.96
N ILE A 229 -15.71 -4.81 12.72
CA ILE A 229 -14.85 -5.35 13.79
C ILE A 229 -14.05 -4.21 14.45
N MET A 230 -13.29 -3.46 13.67
CA MET A 230 -12.40 -2.42 14.19
C MET A 230 -13.09 -1.34 15.05
N PRO A 231 -14.30 -0.84 14.73
CA PRO A 231 -14.94 0.20 15.53
C PRO A 231 -15.41 -0.31 16.90
N ASN A 232 -15.62 -1.61 17.05
CA ASN A 232 -16.24 -2.20 18.23
C ASN A 232 -15.22 -2.82 19.21
N ILE A 233 -13.98 -3.01 18.76
CA ILE A 233 -12.95 -3.74 19.49
C ILE A 233 -11.83 -2.79 19.94
N SER A 234 -11.15 -3.14 21.04
CA SER A 234 -9.98 -2.39 21.50
C SER A 234 -8.82 -2.45 20.49
N ALA A 235 -8.02 -1.38 20.43
CA ALA A 235 -6.87 -1.30 19.52
C ALA A 235 -5.85 -2.43 19.74
N ILE A 236 -5.66 -2.88 20.98
CA ILE A 236 -4.74 -3.98 21.34
C ILE A 236 -5.22 -5.30 20.72
N THR A 237 -6.52 -5.60 20.85
CA THR A 237 -7.09 -6.81 20.27
C THR A 237 -7.03 -6.77 18.74
N ILE A 238 -7.25 -5.62 18.11
CA ILE A 238 -7.09 -5.46 16.64
C ILE A 238 -5.64 -5.70 16.22
N LEU A 239 -4.67 -5.19 16.97
CA LEU A 239 -3.24 -5.41 16.70
C LEU A 239 -2.88 -6.89 16.80
N GLN A 240 -3.43 -7.61 17.78
CA GLN A 240 -3.24 -9.05 17.90
C GLN A 240 -3.92 -9.83 16.76
N LEU A 241 -5.11 -9.43 16.31
CA LEU A 241 -5.76 -9.99 15.12
C LEU A 241 -4.94 -9.76 13.86
N ALA A 242 -4.30 -8.60 13.72
CA ALA A 242 -3.46 -8.30 12.58
C ALA A 242 -2.28 -9.28 12.47
N ASN A 243 -1.78 -9.78 13.60
CA ASN A 243 -0.76 -10.83 13.64
C ASN A 243 -1.25 -12.18 13.10
N SER A 244 -2.55 -12.39 12.90
CA SER A 244 -3.15 -13.65 12.38
C SER A 244 -3.58 -13.58 10.91
N LEU A 245 -3.41 -12.43 10.24
CA LEU A 245 -3.85 -12.23 8.85
C LEU A 245 -3.03 -13.06 7.84
N CYS A 246 -1.86 -13.56 8.24
CA CYS A 246 -0.92 -14.27 7.37
C CYS A 246 -0.94 -15.80 7.57
N LEU A 247 -1.99 -16.36 8.17
CA LEU A 247 -2.09 -17.80 8.44
C LEU A 247 -1.94 -18.66 7.17
N ILE A 248 -2.64 -18.34 6.09
CA ILE A 248 -2.59 -19.11 4.83
C ILE A 248 -1.20 -19.00 4.19
N PRO A 249 -0.63 -17.80 3.97
CA PRO A 249 0.77 -17.65 3.59
C PRO A 249 1.76 -18.50 4.37
N SER A 250 1.68 -18.50 5.70
CA SER A 250 2.60 -19.26 6.56
C SER A 250 2.48 -20.77 6.32
N ILE A 251 1.25 -21.29 6.17
CA ILE A 251 1.01 -22.70 5.87
C ILE A 251 1.52 -23.04 4.45
N LEU A 252 1.21 -22.21 3.46
CA LEU A 252 1.62 -22.45 2.08
C LEU A 252 3.14 -22.38 1.90
N LEU A 253 3.81 -21.48 2.60
CA LEU A 253 5.26 -21.35 2.57
C LEU A 253 5.96 -22.64 3.04
N LEU A 254 5.45 -23.25 4.12
CA LEU A 254 5.94 -24.53 4.63
C LEU A 254 5.94 -25.62 3.55
N PHE A 255 4.85 -25.71 2.78
CA PHE A 255 4.70 -26.69 1.69
C PHE A 255 5.45 -26.32 0.40
N SER A 256 5.90 -25.08 0.28
CA SER A 256 6.54 -24.55 -0.93
C SER A 256 8.06 -24.72 -0.94
N ARG A 257 8.66 -25.06 0.21
CA ARG A 257 10.12 -25.17 0.33
C ARG A 257 10.70 -26.25 -0.60
N PRO A 258 11.77 -25.93 -1.35
CA PRO A 258 12.54 -26.93 -2.09
C PRO A 258 13.43 -27.74 -1.13
N ILE A 259 13.80 -28.95 -1.53
CA ILE A 259 14.73 -29.78 -0.77
C ILE A 259 16.12 -29.11 -0.77
N ASN A 260 16.66 -28.81 0.42
CA ASN A 260 17.98 -28.17 0.58
C ASN A 260 18.59 -28.58 1.94
N ARG A 261 19.91 -28.44 2.12
CA ARG A 261 20.63 -28.71 3.38
C ARG A 261 20.08 -27.90 4.57
N TRP A 262 19.63 -26.67 4.33
CA TRP A 262 19.06 -25.77 5.34
C TRP A 262 17.54 -25.95 5.54
N LEU A 263 16.93 -26.93 4.88
CA LEU A 263 15.50 -27.24 5.02
C LEU A 263 15.02 -27.40 6.47
N PRO A 264 15.68 -28.16 7.37
CA PRO A 264 15.18 -28.32 8.74
C PRO A 264 15.11 -26.99 9.49
N LEU A 265 16.08 -26.09 9.28
CA LEU A 265 16.07 -24.75 9.88
C LEU A 265 14.91 -23.91 9.33
N PHE A 266 14.67 -23.92 8.02
CA PHE A 266 13.54 -23.21 7.43
C PHE A 266 12.19 -23.78 7.89
N LEU A 267 12.06 -25.10 8.03
CA LEU A 267 10.86 -25.74 8.55
C LEU A 267 10.59 -25.34 10.01
N LEU A 268 11.62 -25.22 10.85
CA LEU A 268 11.48 -24.76 12.22
C LEU A 268 10.95 -23.32 12.26
N ILE A 269 11.53 -22.42 11.46
CA ILE A 269 11.11 -21.02 11.36
C ILE A 269 9.67 -20.89 10.82
N ASP A 270 9.34 -21.66 9.77
CA ASP A 270 7.99 -21.66 9.20
C ASP A 270 6.97 -22.21 10.22
N THR A 271 7.34 -23.23 11.00
CA THR A 271 6.49 -23.80 12.06
C THR A 271 6.29 -22.80 13.21
N SER A 272 7.34 -22.10 13.64
CA SER A 272 7.21 -21.08 14.68
C SER A 272 6.34 -19.91 14.21
N ALA A 273 6.43 -19.54 12.93
CA ALA A 273 5.54 -18.55 12.32
C ALA A 273 4.07 -19.02 12.37
N ILE A 274 3.77 -20.28 12.03
CA ILE A 274 2.40 -20.83 12.11
C ILE A 274 1.88 -20.77 13.56
N ILE A 275 2.70 -21.16 14.54
CA ILE A 275 2.33 -21.09 15.96
C ILE A 275 2.03 -19.65 16.38
N ALA A 276 2.87 -18.69 15.94
CA ALA A 276 2.64 -17.27 16.20
C ALA A 276 1.32 -16.76 15.59
N GLN A 277 0.98 -17.19 14.36
CA GLN A 277 -0.30 -16.84 13.72
C GLN A 277 -1.51 -17.46 14.46
N LEU A 278 -1.38 -18.70 14.95
CA LEU A 278 -2.43 -19.39 15.71
C LEU A 278 -2.62 -18.84 17.12
N SER A 279 -1.69 -18.04 17.64
CA SER A 279 -1.82 -17.41 18.97
C SER A 279 -3.08 -16.57 19.13
N ALA A 280 -3.62 -15.99 18.04
CA ALA A 280 -4.89 -15.26 18.07
C ALA A 280 -6.09 -16.15 18.43
N PHE A 281 -6.06 -17.45 18.10
CA PHE A 281 -7.10 -18.40 18.51
C PHE A 281 -7.07 -18.68 20.01
N ILE A 282 -5.88 -18.70 20.61
CA ILE A 282 -5.73 -18.85 22.07
C ILE A 282 -6.35 -17.64 22.78
N TRP A 283 -6.22 -16.44 22.19
CA TRP A 283 -6.77 -15.20 22.71
C TRP A 283 -8.31 -15.21 22.83
N LYS A 284 -8.99 -15.99 21.98
CA LYS A 284 -10.45 -16.22 22.05
C LYS A 284 -10.92 -16.76 23.41
N LYS A 285 -10.05 -17.46 24.14
CA LYS A 285 -10.39 -18.00 25.48
C LYS A 285 -10.51 -16.89 26.53
N TYR A 286 -9.78 -15.79 26.36
CA TYR A 286 -9.71 -14.69 27.33
C TYR A 286 -10.66 -13.53 27.00
N PHE A 287 -11.02 -13.37 25.73
CA PHE A 287 -11.94 -12.33 25.27
C PHE A 287 -13.04 -12.96 24.41
N PRO A 288 -14.33 -12.57 24.60
CA PRO A 288 -15.45 -13.08 23.82
C PRO A 288 -15.37 -12.57 22.38
N ILE A 289 -14.55 -13.23 21.55
CA ILE A 289 -14.33 -12.91 20.15
C ILE A 289 -15.24 -13.81 19.30
N ASP A 290 -16.10 -13.18 18.50
CA ASP A 290 -17.00 -13.87 17.58
C ASP A 290 -16.27 -14.72 16.55
N ASN A 291 -16.81 -15.89 16.19
CA ASN A 291 -16.28 -16.74 15.12
C ASN A 291 -16.19 -16.01 13.76
N PHE A 292 -17.06 -15.03 13.54
CA PHE A 292 -17.07 -14.20 12.34
C PHE A 292 -15.75 -13.45 12.12
N ILE A 293 -15.05 -13.11 13.20
CA ILE A 293 -13.76 -12.41 13.15
C ILE A 293 -12.68 -13.31 12.55
N PHE A 294 -12.62 -14.57 12.98
CA PHE A 294 -11.68 -15.56 12.44
C PHE A 294 -11.99 -15.93 10.98
N LEU A 295 -13.28 -15.92 10.61
CA LEU A 295 -13.66 -16.05 9.21
C LEU A 295 -13.12 -14.87 8.40
N CYS A 296 -13.26 -13.63 8.87
CA CYS A 296 -12.74 -12.46 8.17
C CYS A 296 -11.21 -12.49 8.00
N THR A 297 -10.45 -12.83 9.05
CA THR A 297 -8.99 -12.96 8.95
C THR A 297 -8.59 -14.07 7.98
N PHE A 298 -9.31 -15.19 7.97
CA PHE A 298 -9.11 -16.25 6.97
C PHE A 298 -9.35 -15.76 5.54
N LEU A 299 -10.47 -15.08 5.28
CA LEU A 299 -10.79 -14.54 3.95
C LEU A 299 -9.73 -13.55 3.44
N ILE A 300 -9.20 -12.69 4.32
CA ILE A 300 -8.10 -11.78 3.97
C ILE A 300 -6.82 -12.56 3.65
N SER A 301 -6.54 -13.63 4.39
CA SER A 301 -5.34 -14.44 4.20
C SER A 301 -5.30 -15.13 2.84
N ILE A 302 -6.46 -15.48 2.27
CA ILE A 302 -6.53 -16.26 1.02
C ILE A 302 -5.80 -15.54 -0.12
N THR A 303 -6.01 -14.24 -0.31
CA THR A 303 -5.47 -13.46 -1.47
C THR A 303 -4.00 -13.66 -1.76
N TRP A 304 -3.21 -13.88 -0.72
CA TRP A 304 -1.77 -13.93 -0.79
C TRP A 304 -1.26 -15.27 -1.35
N TRP A 305 -2.12 -16.28 -1.52
CA TRP A 305 -1.75 -17.65 -1.91
C TRP A 305 -0.85 -17.71 -3.15
N GLN A 306 -1.08 -16.84 -4.14
CA GLN A 306 -0.33 -16.81 -5.40
C GLN A 306 1.15 -16.48 -5.21
N ASN A 307 1.50 -15.75 -4.14
CA ASN A 307 2.86 -15.30 -3.90
C ASN A 307 3.74 -16.35 -3.20
N PHE A 308 3.13 -17.32 -2.52
CA PHE A 308 3.85 -18.30 -1.69
C PHE A 308 4.03 -19.66 -2.37
N MET A 309 3.45 -19.88 -3.55
CA MET A 309 3.55 -21.12 -4.31
C MET A 309 4.75 -21.12 -5.27
N HIS A 310 5.68 -22.07 -5.10
CA HIS A 310 6.89 -22.13 -5.93
C HIS A 310 6.91 -23.39 -6.82
N PRO A 311 7.26 -23.30 -8.12
CA PRO A 311 7.26 -24.47 -9.03
C PRO A 311 8.27 -25.57 -8.69
N LYS A 312 9.28 -25.25 -7.87
CA LYS A 312 10.32 -26.19 -7.40
C LYS A 312 9.99 -26.82 -6.03
N SER A 313 8.75 -26.68 -5.56
CA SER A 313 8.33 -27.24 -4.27
C SER A 313 8.39 -28.77 -4.26
N PHE A 314 8.62 -29.33 -3.08
CA PHE A 314 8.59 -30.79 -2.87
C PHE A 314 7.23 -31.41 -3.23
N PHE A 315 6.13 -30.76 -2.83
CA PHE A 315 4.78 -31.31 -3.03
C PHE A 315 4.27 -31.13 -4.47
N PRO A 316 3.75 -32.20 -5.13
CA PRO A 316 3.20 -32.13 -6.49
C PRO A 316 2.02 -31.15 -6.65
N LEU A 317 1.11 -31.11 -5.68
CA LEU A 317 -0.04 -30.20 -5.70
C LEU A 317 0.41 -28.74 -5.70
N THR A 318 1.37 -28.38 -4.85
CA THR A 318 1.96 -27.04 -4.78
C THR A 318 2.58 -26.63 -6.12
N ARG A 319 3.24 -27.56 -6.83
CA ARG A 319 3.79 -27.29 -8.18
C ARG A 319 2.69 -27.01 -9.21
N PHE A 320 1.61 -27.77 -9.16
CA PHE A 320 0.45 -27.56 -10.02
C PHE A 320 -0.16 -26.17 -9.80
N PHE A 321 -0.41 -25.80 -8.54
CA PHE A 321 -0.93 -24.46 -8.19
C PHE A 321 0.04 -23.33 -8.55
N ALA A 322 1.36 -23.54 -8.40
CA ALA A 322 2.36 -22.56 -8.81
C ALA A 322 2.33 -22.31 -10.32
N TYR A 323 2.23 -23.36 -11.13
CA TYR A 323 2.11 -23.22 -12.58
C TYR A 323 0.77 -22.61 -13.02
N TYR A 324 -0.29 -22.83 -12.25
CA TYR A 324 -1.57 -22.17 -12.47
C TYR A 324 -1.51 -20.68 -12.10
N ALA A 325 -0.85 -20.33 -10.99
CA ALA A 325 -0.67 -18.95 -10.53
C ALA A 325 0.12 -18.08 -11.52
N THR A 326 1.13 -18.65 -12.21
CA THR A 326 1.88 -17.90 -13.24
C THR A 326 0.99 -17.49 -14.41
N LYS A 327 0.14 -18.39 -14.91
CA LYS A 327 -0.85 -18.09 -15.97
C LYS A 327 -1.83 -17.00 -15.55
N ILE A 328 -2.30 -17.06 -14.30
CA ILE A 328 -3.17 -16.02 -13.71
C ILE A 328 -2.46 -14.65 -13.68
N ARG A 329 -1.19 -14.62 -13.28
CA ARG A 329 -0.40 -13.38 -13.15
C ARG A 329 -0.22 -12.66 -14.48
N GLU A 330 -0.07 -13.39 -15.58
CA GLU A 330 0.02 -12.80 -16.93
C GLU A 330 -1.26 -12.05 -17.34
N CYS A 331 -2.42 -12.59 -16.99
CA CYS A 331 -3.73 -12.03 -17.37
C CYS A 331 -4.26 -11.00 -16.35
N ARG A 332 -3.54 -10.76 -15.26
CA ARG A 332 -3.94 -9.93 -14.11
C ARG A 332 -4.36 -8.52 -14.51
N SER A 333 -3.58 -7.86 -15.38
CA SER A 333 -3.88 -6.48 -15.79
C SER A 333 -5.25 -6.32 -16.45
N LYS A 334 -5.73 -7.31 -17.22
CA LYS A 334 -7.08 -7.28 -17.80
C LYS A 334 -8.16 -7.63 -16.78
N ALA A 335 -7.90 -8.57 -15.89
CA ALA A 335 -8.85 -8.95 -14.84
C ALA A 335 -9.10 -7.80 -13.84
N TYR A 336 -8.05 -7.06 -13.47
CA TYR A 336 -8.14 -5.95 -12.52
C TYR A 336 -8.88 -4.72 -13.05
N LEU A 337 -9.14 -4.62 -14.35
CA LEU A 337 -10.07 -3.63 -14.89
C LEU A 337 -11.48 -3.79 -14.33
N ILE A 338 -11.92 -5.04 -14.11
CA ILE A 338 -13.25 -5.36 -13.61
C ILE A 338 -13.20 -5.57 -12.09
N ILE A 339 -12.18 -6.28 -11.61
CA ILE A 339 -12.07 -6.64 -10.19
C ILE A 339 -11.86 -5.40 -9.31
N SER A 340 -11.04 -4.44 -9.74
CA SER A 340 -10.75 -3.28 -8.91
C SER A 340 -11.98 -2.41 -8.60
N PRO A 341 -12.80 -1.95 -9.58
CA PRO A 341 -14.03 -1.24 -9.28
C PRO A 341 -15.04 -2.11 -8.51
N TRP A 342 -15.05 -3.42 -8.79
CA TRP A 342 -15.88 -4.37 -8.03
C TRP A 342 -15.51 -4.43 -6.53
N LYS A 343 -14.23 -4.37 -6.18
CA LYS A 343 -13.79 -4.30 -4.78
C LYS A 343 -14.27 -3.02 -4.10
N CYS A 344 -14.22 -1.88 -4.80
CA CYS A 344 -14.80 -0.63 -4.30
C CYS A 344 -16.30 -0.78 -4.01
N LEU A 345 -17.06 -1.44 -4.90
CA LEU A 345 -18.48 -1.74 -4.67
C LEU A 345 -18.70 -2.62 -3.42
N ILE A 346 -17.86 -3.64 -3.22
CA ILE A 346 -17.91 -4.47 -2.00
C ILE A 346 -17.63 -3.62 -0.75
N PHE A 347 -16.63 -2.74 -0.77
CA PHE A 347 -16.35 -1.86 0.36
C PHE A 347 -17.52 -0.92 0.67
N THR A 348 -18.15 -0.36 -0.36
CA THR A 348 -19.37 0.45 -0.21
C THR A 348 -20.52 -0.37 0.36
N PHE A 349 -20.72 -1.60 -0.11
CA PHE A 349 -21.71 -2.52 0.45
C PHE A 349 -21.44 -2.82 1.94
N CYS A 350 -20.19 -3.13 2.31
CA CYS A 350 -19.81 -3.38 3.70
C CYS A 350 -20.06 -2.15 4.59
N MET A 351 -19.78 -0.94 4.10
CA MET A 351 -20.07 0.30 4.83
C MET A 351 -21.57 0.41 5.14
N PHE A 352 -22.43 0.30 4.12
CA PHE A 352 -23.88 0.43 4.33
C PHE A 352 -24.50 -0.71 5.12
N GLN A 353 -23.93 -1.91 5.07
CA GLN A 353 -24.44 -3.05 5.85
C GLN A 353 -24.04 -2.98 7.32
N PHE A 354 -22.79 -2.61 7.64
CA PHE A 354 -22.25 -2.74 9.00
C PHE A 354 -22.26 -1.44 9.81
N VAL A 355 -22.16 -0.27 9.16
CA VAL A 355 -22.14 1.01 9.89
C VAL A 355 -23.50 1.32 10.55
N PRO A 356 -24.66 1.06 9.92
CA PRO A 356 -25.94 1.27 10.59
C PRO A 356 -26.20 0.38 11.80
N SER A 357 -25.61 -0.82 11.81
CA SER A 357 -25.64 -1.71 12.97
C SER A 357 -24.88 -1.14 14.18
N ASN A 358 -24.03 -0.12 13.99
CA ASN A 358 -23.27 0.57 15.04
C ASN A 358 -23.93 1.90 15.49
N ASN A 359 -25.26 1.96 15.55
CA ASN A 359 -26.03 3.13 16.01
C ASN A 359 -25.90 4.40 15.13
N VAL A 360 -25.57 4.26 13.85
CA VAL A 360 -25.53 5.38 12.89
C VAL A 360 -26.63 5.19 11.84
N SER A 361 -27.72 5.94 11.93
CA SER A 361 -28.80 5.83 10.93
C SER A 361 -28.29 6.08 9.50
N ILE A 362 -28.84 5.34 8.53
CA ILE A 362 -28.51 5.47 7.09
C ILE A 362 -28.62 6.93 6.59
N ASN A 363 -29.58 7.68 7.13
CA ASN A 363 -29.84 9.09 6.80
C ASN A 363 -28.64 9.99 7.12
N TYR A 364 -27.87 9.66 8.16
CA TYR A 364 -26.65 10.40 8.50
C TYR A 364 -25.49 10.06 7.57
N LEU A 365 -25.44 8.83 7.04
CA LEU A 365 -24.43 8.44 6.05
C LEU A 365 -24.66 9.12 4.69
N LEU A 366 -25.94 9.32 4.33
CA LEU A 366 -26.36 10.00 3.10
C LEU A 366 -26.55 11.51 3.27
N GLN A 367 -26.04 12.09 4.35
CA GLN A 367 -26.10 13.52 4.57
C GLN A 367 -25.34 14.27 3.47
N LYS A 368 -25.90 15.41 3.02
CA LYS A 368 -25.35 16.24 1.93
C LYS A 368 -23.90 16.69 2.18
N ASP A 369 -23.57 16.97 3.44
CA ASP A 369 -22.23 17.34 3.85
C ASP A 369 -21.77 16.49 5.06
N PRO A 370 -21.07 15.38 4.81
CA PRO A 370 -20.54 14.54 5.87
C PRO A 370 -19.28 15.14 6.52
N PHE A 371 -18.52 15.99 5.83
CA PHE A 371 -17.25 16.56 6.34
C PHE A 371 -17.40 17.94 6.97
N GLY A 372 -18.59 18.55 6.88
CA GLY A 372 -18.89 19.85 7.46
C GLY A 372 -18.68 19.94 8.98
N GLU A 373 -18.63 21.17 9.45
CA GLU A 373 -18.53 21.48 10.88
C GLU A 373 -19.84 21.15 11.59
N HIS A 374 -19.76 20.26 12.56
CA HIS A 374 -20.89 19.86 13.39
C HIS A 374 -20.59 20.14 14.84
N LEU A 375 -21.54 20.76 15.52
CA LEU A 375 -21.42 21.11 16.93
C LEU A 375 -21.28 19.84 17.79
N ILE A 376 -20.35 19.90 18.74
CA ILE A 376 -20.13 18.86 19.74
C ILE A 376 -20.72 19.37 21.04
N THR A 377 -21.69 18.65 21.59
CA THR A 377 -22.31 19.01 22.87
C THR A 377 -21.52 18.39 24.01
N ILE A 378 -21.05 19.25 24.92
CA ILE A 378 -20.36 18.84 26.15
C ILE A 378 -21.37 18.93 27.29
N ASN A 379 -21.56 17.80 27.98
CA ASN A 379 -22.44 17.70 29.14
C ASN A 379 -21.58 17.57 30.40
N ALA A 380 -21.86 18.41 31.37
CA ALA A 380 -21.23 18.35 32.68
C ALA A 380 -22.19 17.67 33.67
N TYR A 381 -21.68 16.78 34.50
CA TYR A 381 -22.48 16.01 35.47
C TYR A 381 -22.06 16.36 36.90
N ASN A 382 -22.96 16.10 37.86
CA ASN A 382 -22.72 16.23 39.31
C ASN A 382 -22.22 17.62 39.76
N LEU A 383 -22.80 18.70 39.22
CA LEU A 383 -22.47 20.05 39.66
C LEU A 383 -23.30 20.44 40.89
N ASN A 384 -22.63 20.99 41.90
CA ASN A 384 -23.27 21.65 43.03
C ASN A 384 -23.85 23.01 42.60
N GLN A 385 -24.81 23.53 43.37
CA GLN A 385 -25.48 24.80 43.07
C GLN A 385 -24.50 25.98 42.92
N THR A 386 -23.45 26.03 43.74
CA THR A 386 -22.38 27.04 43.63
C THR A 386 -21.56 26.90 42.35
N GLN A 387 -21.28 25.67 41.90
CA GLN A 387 -20.57 25.41 40.65
C GLN A 387 -21.42 25.78 39.43
N LEU A 388 -22.73 25.53 39.48
CA LEU A 388 -23.67 25.95 38.43
C LEU A 388 -23.70 27.47 38.28
N ASN A 389 -23.77 28.21 39.40
CA ASN A 389 -23.76 29.67 39.37
C ASN A 389 -22.44 30.22 38.81
N LEU A 390 -21.30 29.61 39.18
CA LEU A 390 -19.98 29.97 38.62
C LEU A 390 -19.91 29.70 37.11
N PHE A 391 -20.39 28.55 36.67
CA PHE A 391 -20.46 28.18 35.26
C PHE A 391 -21.33 29.16 34.46
N GLN A 392 -22.54 29.49 34.96
CA GLN A 392 -23.44 30.45 34.32
C GLN A 392 -22.79 31.82 34.18
N LYS A 393 -22.18 32.33 35.26
CA LYS A 393 -21.48 33.63 35.25
C LYS A 393 -20.36 33.67 34.20
N ARG A 394 -19.58 32.58 34.08
CA ARG A 394 -18.54 32.46 33.06
C ARG A 394 -19.11 32.42 31.65
N MET A 395 -20.20 31.68 31.43
CA MET A 395 -20.85 31.62 30.11
C MET A 395 -21.41 32.98 29.68
N GLU A 396 -22.00 33.73 30.60
CA GLU A 396 -22.47 35.10 30.36
C GLU A 396 -21.33 36.06 30.00
N GLU A 397 -20.17 35.93 30.65
CA GLU A 397 -18.98 36.71 30.33
C GLU A 397 -18.44 36.39 28.93
N LEU A 398 -18.34 35.10 28.58
CA LEU A 398 -17.94 34.66 27.23
C LEU A 398 -18.91 35.15 26.15
N GLN A 399 -20.21 35.11 26.42
CA GLN A 399 -21.21 35.60 25.48
C GLN A 399 -21.07 37.12 25.26
N ARG A 400 -20.89 37.90 26.33
CA ARG A 400 -20.64 39.35 26.23
C ARG A 400 -19.38 39.67 25.43
N ILE A 401 -18.31 38.92 25.64
CA ILE A 401 -17.07 39.07 24.86
C ILE A 401 -17.33 38.78 23.37
N ASN A 402 -18.03 37.69 23.06
CA ASN A 402 -18.30 37.29 21.67
C ASN A 402 -19.22 38.27 20.92
N GLU A 403 -20.23 38.83 21.60
CA GLU A 403 -21.07 39.91 21.07
C GLU A 403 -20.26 41.20 20.83
N GLY A 404 -19.31 41.51 21.71
CA GLY A 404 -18.36 42.60 21.54
C GLY A 404 -17.48 42.43 20.30
N TYR A 405 -16.91 41.24 20.10
CA TYR A 405 -16.13 40.90 18.90
C TYR A 405 -16.98 40.96 17.63
N SER A 406 -18.20 40.44 17.65
CA SER A 406 -19.11 40.46 16.49
C SER A 406 -19.48 41.90 16.08
N LYS A 407 -19.69 42.79 17.04
CA LYS A 407 -19.90 44.24 16.78
C LYS A 407 -18.66 44.91 16.21
N TYR A 408 -17.48 44.58 16.72
CA TYR A 408 -16.20 45.08 16.17
C TYR A 408 -15.97 44.59 14.73
N GLN A 409 -16.26 43.31 14.45
CA GLN A 409 -16.05 42.71 13.14
C GLN A 409 -17.04 43.24 12.09
N GLN A 410 -18.28 43.52 12.48
CA GLN A 410 -19.25 44.24 11.63
C GLN A 410 -18.81 45.68 11.35
N GLN A 411 -18.21 46.39 12.32
CA GLN A 411 -17.68 47.74 12.11
C GLN A 411 -16.48 47.78 11.16
N ILE A 412 -15.69 46.70 11.08
CA ILE A 412 -14.55 46.58 10.16
C ILE A 412 -15.01 46.18 8.74
N LEU A 413 -16.04 45.31 8.59
CA LEU A 413 -16.55 44.90 7.27
C LEU A 413 -17.52 45.89 6.61
N THR A 414 -18.09 46.84 7.36
CA THR A 414 -18.71 48.03 6.76
C THR A 414 -17.81 49.23 7.03
N PRO A 415 -16.83 49.56 6.17
CA PRO A 415 -16.36 50.93 6.16
C PRO A 415 -17.59 51.79 5.85
N LYS A 416 -17.99 52.61 6.82
CA LYS A 416 -18.82 53.77 6.56
C LYS A 416 -18.09 54.57 5.49
N ILE A 417 -18.42 54.34 4.22
CA ILE A 417 -18.26 55.34 3.18
C ILE A 417 -19.25 56.44 3.57
N LYS A 418 -18.85 57.28 4.53
CA LYS A 418 -19.33 58.64 4.62
C LYS A 418 -18.79 59.32 3.38
N LEU A 419 -19.48 59.12 2.26
CA LEU A 419 -19.32 59.98 1.11
C LEU A 419 -19.68 61.38 1.61
N ASN A 420 -18.66 62.19 1.83
CA ASN A 420 -18.82 63.54 2.35
C ASN A 420 -19.66 64.31 1.33
N ARG A 421 -20.90 64.65 1.67
CA ARG A 421 -21.89 65.25 0.75
C ARG A 421 -21.33 66.50 0.04
N LYS A 422 -20.38 67.20 0.69
CA LYS A 422 -19.62 68.32 0.11
C LYS A 422 -18.77 67.95 -1.11
N ILE A 423 -18.15 66.77 -1.14
CA ILE A 423 -17.29 66.35 -2.27
C ILE A 423 -18.16 66.00 -3.49
N VAL A 424 -19.36 65.45 -3.27
CA VAL A 424 -20.30 65.14 -4.36
C VAL A 424 -20.90 66.42 -4.96
N GLU A 425 -21.17 67.43 -4.14
CA GLU A 425 -21.64 68.74 -4.62
C GLU A 425 -20.55 69.54 -5.34
N GLU A 426 -19.29 69.51 -4.88
CA GLU A 426 -18.16 70.11 -5.61
C GLU A 426 -17.91 69.46 -6.96
N ILE A 427 -17.98 68.12 -7.04
CA ILE A 427 -17.79 67.38 -8.30
C ILE A 427 -18.95 67.67 -9.27
N ASN A 428 -20.20 67.72 -8.79
CA ASN A 428 -21.34 68.07 -9.64
C ASN A 428 -21.35 69.54 -10.09
N GLY A 429 -20.84 70.47 -9.26
CA GLY A 429 -20.62 71.86 -9.62
C GLY A 429 -19.56 72.02 -10.73
N LEU A 430 -18.45 71.28 -10.63
CA LEU A 430 -17.38 71.28 -11.64
C LEU A 430 -17.83 70.65 -12.99
N ILE A 431 -18.65 69.60 -12.95
CA ILE A 431 -19.20 68.94 -14.15
C ILE A 431 -20.25 69.81 -14.85
N ASN A 432 -21.06 70.57 -14.10
CA ASN A 432 -22.05 71.48 -14.70
C ASN A 432 -21.43 72.78 -15.22
N GLY A 433 -20.36 73.28 -14.59
CA GLY A 433 -19.58 74.42 -15.10
C GLY A 433 -18.88 74.12 -16.44
N THR A 434 -18.40 72.89 -16.62
CA THR A 434 -17.77 72.45 -17.89
C THR A 434 -18.78 72.22 -19.01
N LYS A 435 -20.01 71.77 -18.71
CA LYS A 435 -21.08 71.64 -19.73
C LYS A 435 -21.57 72.98 -20.29
N ASN A 436 -21.61 74.03 -19.48
CA ASN A 436 -22.06 75.35 -19.95
C ASN A 436 -21.02 76.07 -20.84
N ASN A 437 -19.72 75.81 -20.63
CA ASN A 437 -18.66 76.34 -21.51
C ASN A 437 -18.58 75.65 -22.88
N ILE A 438 -19.17 74.45 -23.03
CA ILE A 438 -19.23 73.72 -24.32
C ILE A 438 -20.47 74.12 -25.14
N LYS A 439 -21.53 74.67 -24.52
CA LYS A 439 -22.73 75.14 -25.22
C LYS A 439 -22.65 76.57 -25.78
N ASN A 440 -21.76 77.43 -25.26
CA ASN A 440 -21.57 78.80 -25.78
C ASN A 440 -20.44 78.93 -26.82
N LYS A 441 -19.94 77.80 -27.34
CA LYS A 441 -18.91 77.76 -28.40
C LYS A 441 -19.32 76.90 -29.61
N LYS A 442 -20.63 76.79 -29.85
CA LYS A 442 -21.21 76.27 -31.09
C LYS A 442 -22.18 77.28 -31.67
#